data_AF-F0SYM1-F1
#
_entry.id   AF-F0SYM1-F1
#
_cell.length_a   1.000
_cell.length_b   1.000
_cell.length_c   1.000
_cell.angle_alpha   90.00
_cell.angle_beta   90.00
_cell.angle_gamma   90.00
#
_symmetry.space_group_name_H-M   'P 1'
#
loop_
_entity.id
_entity.type
_entity.pdbx_description
1 polymer ?
#
loop_
_entity_poly.entity_id
_entity_poly.type
_entity_poly.pdbx_seq_one_letter_code
_entity_poly.pdbx_strand_id
1 'polypeptide(L)'
;MLEENKIAVTPEKMGSILFDLAFSRTEEFVSDKDMLNELGLGRTMVSQLNVEMIITSMFLIIKQVTKWESNEEIYGQVLDHMHFLLFHQLKTNQFYNDKEIETFHNYMFYRYSEYGDNIEKAGPKWMIELARAVLANMNSQVEFDQMGVFMFSEQLSAHYQTTALFLDRYEI
;
A
#
# COMPACT_ATOMS: atom_id res chain seq x y z
N MET A 1 34.57 -2.22 -1.99
CA MET A 1 33.13 -2.00 -2.09
C MET A 1 32.96 -0.55 -2.45
N LEU A 2 32.39 -0.23 -3.61
CA LEU A 2 32.08 1.15 -3.95
C LEU A 2 30.93 1.55 -3.04
N GLU A 3 31.12 2.57 -2.20
CA GLU A 3 30.01 3.21 -1.50
C GLU A 3 29.05 3.71 -2.57
N GLU A 4 27.84 3.11 -2.64
CA GLU A 4 26.79 3.67 -3.48
C GLU A 4 26.45 5.03 -2.89
N ASN A 5 26.80 6.10 -3.63
CA ASN A 5 26.40 7.46 -3.26
C ASN A 5 24.87 7.51 -3.24
N LYS A 6 24.29 7.55 -2.05
CA LYS A 6 22.86 7.73 -1.85
C LYS A 6 22.42 9.09 -2.38
N ILE A 7 21.19 9.15 -2.86
CA ILE A 7 20.60 10.39 -3.36
C ILE A 7 19.96 11.13 -2.18
N ALA A 8 20.53 12.28 -1.82
CA ALA A 8 19.94 13.16 -0.81
C ALA A 8 18.61 13.73 -1.30
N VAL A 9 17.55 13.58 -0.51
CA VAL A 9 16.20 14.08 -0.82
C VAL A 9 15.54 14.67 0.42
N THR A 10 14.62 15.62 0.25
CA THR A 10 13.81 16.11 1.37
C THR A 10 12.72 15.09 1.74
N PRO A 11 12.16 15.16 2.96
CA PRO A 11 11.03 14.32 3.36
C PRO A 11 9.84 14.40 2.39
N GLU A 12 9.49 15.58 1.90
CA GLU A 12 8.40 15.77 0.93
C GLU A 12 8.73 15.14 -0.43
N LYS A 13 10.00 15.24 -0.86
CA LYS A 13 10.42 14.59 -2.09
C LYS A 13 10.37 13.07 -1.94
N MET A 14 10.80 12.53 -0.81
CA MET A 14 10.65 11.11 -0.52
C MET A 14 9.18 10.70 -0.51
N GLY A 15 8.31 11.45 0.18
CA GLY A 15 6.87 11.18 0.21
C GLY A 15 6.26 11.16 -1.19
N SER A 16 6.69 12.06 -2.08
CA SER A 16 6.24 12.07 -3.48
C SER A 16 6.66 10.82 -4.22
N ILE A 17 7.92 10.41 -4.06
CA ILE A 17 8.44 9.22 -4.75
C ILE A 17 7.75 7.94 -4.25
N LEU A 18 7.55 7.83 -2.94
CA LEU A 18 6.87 6.69 -2.35
C LEU A 18 5.38 6.63 -2.72
N PHE A 19 4.74 7.79 -2.84
CA PHE A 19 3.39 7.90 -3.37
C PHE A 19 3.30 7.41 -4.82
N ASP A 20 4.21 7.87 -5.69
CA ASP A 20 4.29 7.42 -7.08
C ASP A 20 4.52 5.90 -7.17
N LEU A 21 5.36 5.34 -6.28
CA LEU A 21 5.57 3.90 -6.16
C LEU A 21 4.27 3.17 -5.79
N ALA A 22 3.53 3.66 -4.79
CA ALA A 22 2.26 3.07 -4.38
C ALA A 22 1.22 3.07 -5.53
N PHE A 23 1.14 4.17 -6.27
CA PHE A 23 0.28 4.30 -7.44
C PHE A 23 0.68 3.34 -8.56
N SER A 24 1.96 3.29 -8.93
CA SER A 24 2.45 2.40 -9.97
C SER A 24 2.16 0.93 -9.65
N ARG A 25 2.33 0.51 -8.39
CA ARG A 25 2.02 -0.87 -7.96
C ARG A 25 0.52 -1.17 -7.97
N THR A 26 -0.29 -0.18 -7.63
CA THR A 26 -1.74 -0.28 -7.73
C THR A 26 -2.17 -0.47 -9.19
N GLU A 27 -1.66 0.35 -10.10
CA GLU A 27 -1.99 0.26 -11.53
C GLU A 27 -1.54 -1.07 -12.15
N GLU A 28 -0.34 -1.54 -11.80
CA GLU A 28 0.19 -2.84 -12.25
C GLU A 28 -0.75 -3.98 -11.87
N PHE A 29 -1.15 -4.07 -10.60
CA PHE A 29 -2.07 -5.12 -10.13
C PHE A 29 -3.45 -5.05 -10.79
N VAL A 30 -4.04 -3.86 -10.86
CA VAL A 30 -5.40 -3.69 -11.38
C VAL A 30 -5.47 -3.90 -12.90
N SER A 31 -4.34 -3.75 -13.58
CA SER A 31 -4.20 -4.00 -15.01
C SER A 31 -3.95 -5.47 -15.36
N ASP A 32 -3.42 -6.27 -14.42
CA ASP A 32 -3.14 -7.69 -14.64
C ASP A 32 -4.43 -8.54 -14.59
N LYS A 33 -5.08 -8.71 -15.74
CA LYS A 33 -6.34 -9.44 -15.83
C LYS A 33 -6.19 -10.93 -15.57
N ASP A 34 -5.05 -11.51 -15.86
CA ASP A 34 -4.81 -12.94 -15.64
C ASP A 34 -4.70 -13.21 -14.14
N MET A 35 -3.89 -12.42 -13.43
CA MET A 35 -3.81 -12.47 -11.96
C MET A 35 -5.17 -12.22 -11.30
N LEU A 36 -5.93 -11.20 -11.75
CA LEU A 36 -7.25 -10.93 -11.19
C LEU A 36 -8.22 -12.11 -11.40
N ASN A 37 -8.16 -12.80 -12.54
CA ASN A 37 -8.99 -13.99 -12.76
C ASN A 37 -8.56 -15.17 -11.88
N GLU A 38 -7.25 -15.41 -11.75
CA GLU A 38 -6.70 -16.46 -10.88
C GLU A 38 -7.06 -16.25 -9.41
N LEU A 39 -7.09 -14.99 -8.95
CA LEU A 39 -7.52 -14.63 -7.60
C LEU A 39 -9.05 -14.59 -7.43
N GLY A 40 -9.84 -14.84 -8.48
CA GLY A 40 -11.31 -14.73 -8.40
C GLY A 40 -11.85 -13.29 -8.34
N LEU A 41 -10.99 -12.31 -8.64
CA LEU A 41 -11.29 -10.87 -8.68
C LEU A 41 -11.65 -10.35 -10.07
N GLY A 42 -11.68 -11.19 -11.10
CA GLY A 42 -11.95 -10.79 -12.49
C GLY A 42 -13.29 -10.09 -12.74
N ARG A 43 -14.24 -10.21 -11.80
CA ARG A 43 -15.55 -9.53 -11.83
C ARG A 43 -15.67 -8.37 -10.83
N THR A 44 -14.66 -8.17 -9.99
CA THR A 44 -14.64 -7.07 -9.01
C THR A 44 -14.52 -5.74 -9.74
N MET A 45 -15.22 -4.72 -9.26
CA MET A 45 -15.15 -3.38 -9.85
C MET A 45 -13.74 -2.81 -9.77
N VAL A 46 -13.24 -2.29 -10.88
CA VAL A 46 -11.90 -1.68 -10.98
C VAL A 46 -11.70 -0.57 -9.94
N SER A 47 -12.72 0.23 -9.65
CA SER A 47 -12.65 1.28 -8.62
C SER A 47 -12.44 0.71 -7.22
N GLN A 48 -13.09 -0.42 -6.89
CA GLN A 48 -12.89 -1.10 -5.61
C GLN A 48 -11.48 -1.70 -5.51
N LEU A 49 -11.00 -2.33 -6.58
CA LEU A 49 -9.64 -2.87 -6.63
C LEU A 49 -8.59 -1.76 -6.46
N ASN A 50 -8.76 -0.62 -7.15
CA ASN A 50 -7.89 0.54 -7.01
C ASN A 50 -7.84 1.05 -5.57
N VAL A 51 -9.00 1.20 -4.91
CA VAL A 51 -9.09 1.66 -3.53
C VAL A 51 -8.37 0.71 -2.58
N GLU A 52 -8.64 -0.59 -2.64
CA GLU A 52 -8.02 -1.55 -1.73
C GLU A 52 -6.50 -1.68 -1.98
N MET A 53 -6.07 -1.65 -3.23
CA MET A 53 -4.65 -1.75 -3.57
C MET A 53 -3.86 -0.50 -3.20
N ILE A 54 -4.40 0.71 -3.38
CA ILE A 54 -3.66 1.91 -2.99
C ILE A 54 -3.49 1.98 -1.47
N ILE A 55 -4.54 1.65 -0.71
CA ILE A 55 -4.48 1.57 0.76
C ILE A 55 -3.45 0.50 1.17
N THR A 56 -3.50 -0.68 0.57
CA THR A 56 -2.56 -1.78 0.89
C THR A 56 -1.12 -1.40 0.56
N SER A 57 -0.88 -0.78 -0.60
CA SER A 57 0.45 -0.36 -1.04
C SER A 57 1.03 0.71 -0.11
N MET A 58 0.23 1.72 0.24
CA MET A 58 0.64 2.75 1.20
C MET A 58 0.87 2.15 2.59
N PHE A 59 0.04 1.21 3.05
CA PHE A 59 0.26 0.51 4.32
C PHE A 59 1.60 -0.25 4.35
N LEU A 60 1.93 -0.99 3.28
CA LEU A 60 3.21 -1.71 3.18
C LEU A 60 4.40 -0.76 3.16
N ILE A 61 4.27 0.38 2.49
CA ILE A 61 5.30 1.43 2.49
C ILE A 61 5.44 2.02 3.90
N ILE A 62 4.35 2.41 4.56
CA ILE A 62 4.36 2.90 5.95
C ILE A 62 5.03 1.87 6.86
N LYS A 63 4.68 0.58 6.73
CA LYS A 63 5.28 -0.51 7.51
C LYS A 63 6.79 -0.59 7.27
N GLN A 64 7.24 -0.38 6.04
CA GLN A 64 8.66 -0.40 5.72
C GLN A 64 9.39 0.82 6.26
N VAL A 65 8.84 2.01 6.09
CA VAL A 65 9.40 3.30 6.53
C VAL A 65 9.45 3.39 8.06
N THR A 66 8.39 2.99 8.76
CA THR A 66 8.31 3.02 10.23
C THR A 66 9.17 1.97 10.93
N LYS A 67 9.55 0.88 10.25
CA LYS A 67 10.58 -0.05 10.77
C LYS A 67 11.95 0.59 10.91
N TRP A 68 12.18 1.75 10.32
CA TRP A 68 13.42 2.49 10.42
C TRP A 68 13.28 3.39 11.66
N GLU A 69 13.33 2.80 12.86
CA GLU A 69 12.90 3.40 14.13
C GLU A 69 13.74 4.62 14.62
N SER A 70 14.58 5.23 13.80
CA SER A 70 15.58 6.20 14.25
C SER A 70 15.16 7.68 14.17
N ASN A 71 14.11 8.05 13.43
CA ASN A 71 13.67 9.45 13.33
C ASN A 71 12.17 9.63 13.01
N GLU A 72 11.33 9.56 14.04
CA GLU A 72 9.86 9.67 13.92
C GLU A 72 9.37 10.96 13.23
N GLU A 73 10.07 12.09 13.41
CA GLU A 73 9.66 13.36 12.82
C GLU A 73 9.82 13.35 11.30
N ILE A 74 10.97 12.91 10.79
CA ILE A 74 11.23 12.80 9.35
C ILE A 74 10.21 11.86 8.71
N TYR A 75 9.96 10.70 9.32
CA TYR A 75 9.00 9.75 8.77
C TYR A 75 7.57 10.28 8.84
N GLY A 76 7.20 11.00 9.90
CA GLY A 76 5.92 11.72 9.96
C GLY A 76 5.72 12.63 8.74
N GLN A 77 6.71 13.45 8.40
CA GLN A 77 6.64 14.35 7.25
C GLN A 77 6.53 13.61 5.91
N VAL A 78 7.25 12.49 5.73
CA VAL A 78 7.13 11.63 4.54
C VAL A 78 5.71 11.08 4.41
N LEU A 79 5.15 10.55 5.49
CA LEU A 79 3.82 9.95 5.50
C LEU A 79 2.70 10.99 5.31
N ASP A 80 2.82 12.14 5.95
CA ASP A 80 1.90 13.27 5.77
C ASP A 80 1.85 13.71 4.31
N HIS A 81 3.02 13.78 3.67
CA HIS A 81 3.10 14.16 2.26
C HIS A 81 2.48 13.10 1.33
N MET A 82 2.69 11.81 1.60
CA MET A 82 2.02 10.73 0.85
C MET A 82 0.48 10.84 0.94
N HIS A 83 -0.04 11.03 2.15
CA HIS A 83 -1.48 11.19 2.36
C HIS A 83 -2.01 12.48 1.70
N PHE A 84 -1.27 13.59 1.83
CA PHE A 84 -1.61 14.85 1.15
C PHE A 84 -1.79 14.65 -0.35
N LEU A 85 -0.85 13.96 -1.01
CA LEU A 85 -0.94 13.68 -2.45
C LEU A 85 -2.15 12.81 -2.80
N LEU A 86 -2.45 11.78 -2.02
CA LEU A 86 -3.63 10.93 -2.23
C LEU A 86 -4.92 11.76 -2.22
N PHE A 87 -5.13 12.54 -1.15
CA PHE A 87 -6.34 13.33 -1.00
C PHE A 87 -6.41 14.50 -1.99
N HIS A 88 -5.26 15.08 -2.35
CA HIS A 88 -5.19 16.07 -3.42
C HIS A 88 -5.61 15.48 -4.77
N GLN A 89 -5.15 14.28 -5.10
CA GLN A 89 -5.54 13.60 -6.33
C GLN A 89 -7.04 13.24 -6.35
N LEU A 90 -7.60 12.77 -5.23
CA LEU A 90 -9.04 12.50 -5.13
C LEU A 90 -9.87 13.78 -5.33
N LYS A 91 -9.44 14.89 -4.71
CA LYS A 91 -10.12 16.19 -4.83
C LYS A 91 -10.06 16.76 -6.26
N THR A 92 -8.95 16.59 -6.95
CA THR A 92 -8.75 17.10 -8.31
C THR A 92 -9.54 16.31 -9.36
N ASN A 93 -9.89 15.06 -9.09
CA ASN A 93 -10.66 14.21 -10.01
C ASN A 93 -12.13 14.61 -10.23
N GLN A 94 -12.64 15.69 -9.62
CA GLN A 94 -14.03 16.22 -9.73
C GLN A 94 -15.18 15.26 -9.36
N PHE A 95 -14.90 13.97 -9.15
CA PHE A 95 -15.88 12.96 -8.76
C PHE A 95 -16.02 12.79 -7.23
N TYR A 96 -15.14 13.42 -6.44
CA TYR A 96 -15.18 13.37 -4.98
C TYR A 96 -15.48 14.76 -4.41
N ASN A 97 -16.54 14.85 -3.60
CA ASN A 97 -16.80 16.00 -2.75
C ASN A 97 -16.09 15.87 -1.39
N ASP A 98 -16.04 16.95 -0.60
CA ASP A 98 -15.32 16.98 0.67
C ASP A 98 -15.80 15.88 1.66
N LYS A 99 -17.09 15.53 1.65
CA LYS A 99 -17.64 14.45 2.51
C LYS A 99 -17.18 13.07 2.05
N GLU A 100 -17.08 12.84 0.75
CA GLU A 100 -16.57 11.57 0.20
C GLU A 100 -15.08 11.41 0.49
N ILE A 101 -14.31 12.50 0.45
CA ILE A 101 -12.90 12.53 0.86
C ILE A 101 -12.77 12.19 2.35
N GLU A 102 -13.58 12.81 3.22
CA GLU A 102 -13.58 12.51 4.66
C GLU A 102 -13.97 11.04 4.94
N THR A 103 -14.96 10.53 4.21
CA THR A 103 -15.37 9.12 4.31
C THR A 103 -14.22 8.19 3.90
N PHE A 104 -13.55 8.50 2.80
CA PHE A 104 -12.40 7.73 2.32
C PHE A 104 -11.21 7.81 3.29
N HIS A 105 -10.95 8.98 3.86
CA HIS A 105 -9.93 9.16 4.91
C HIS A 105 -10.20 8.22 6.08
N ASN A 106 -11.40 8.25 6.65
CA ASN A 106 -11.77 7.39 7.77
C ASN A 106 -11.69 5.90 7.41
N TYR A 107 -12.08 5.55 6.18
CA TYR A 107 -11.97 4.18 5.68
C TYR A 107 -10.51 3.70 5.59
N MET A 108 -9.62 4.51 5.03
CA MET A 108 -8.18 4.18 4.92
C MET A 108 -7.55 3.97 6.30
N PHE A 109 -7.79 4.87 7.26
CA PHE A 109 -7.23 4.72 8.61
C PHE A 109 -7.85 3.53 9.37
N TYR A 110 -9.13 3.23 9.14
CA TYR A 110 -9.73 1.99 9.64
C TYR A 110 -9.00 0.76 9.09
N ARG A 111 -8.73 0.71 7.77
CA ARG A 111 -7.95 -0.37 7.15
C ARG A 111 -6.54 -0.48 7.71
N TYR A 112 -5.84 0.64 7.93
CA TYR A 112 -4.52 0.59 8.56
C TYR A 112 -4.56 -0.01 9.96
N SER A 113 -5.57 0.34 10.77
CA SER A 113 -5.75 -0.26 12.09
C SER A 113 -6.03 -1.76 11.99
N GLU A 114 -6.94 -2.17 11.10
CA GLU A 114 -7.26 -3.58 10.87
C GLU A 114 -6.02 -4.38 10.43
N TYR A 115 -5.27 -3.86 9.46
CA TYR A 115 -4.04 -4.48 8.98
C TYR A 115 -2.98 -4.54 10.08
N GLY A 116 -2.81 -3.46 10.86
CA GLY A 116 -1.94 -3.40 12.03
C GLY A 116 -2.25 -4.51 13.05
N ASP A 117 -3.52 -4.62 13.44
CA ASP A 117 -4.00 -5.64 14.38
C ASP A 117 -3.77 -7.07 13.86
N ASN A 118 -4.03 -7.29 12.56
CA ASN A 118 -3.88 -8.60 11.93
C ASN A 118 -2.41 -9.04 11.90
N ILE A 119 -1.49 -8.13 11.52
CA ILE A 119 -0.08 -8.46 11.43
C ILE A 119 0.57 -8.65 12.80
N GLU A 120 0.15 -7.91 13.83
CA GLU A 120 0.65 -8.06 15.19
C GLU A 120 0.32 -9.44 15.76
N LYS A 121 -0.93 -9.89 15.56
CA LYS A 121 -1.39 -11.22 16.01
C LYS A 121 -0.73 -12.38 15.25
N ALA A 122 -0.41 -12.17 13.98
CA ALA A 122 0.09 -13.21 13.07
C ALA A 122 1.58 -13.52 13.22
N GLY A 123 2.38 -12.64 13.84
CA GLY A 123 3.82 -12.82 14.01
C GLY A 123 4.52 -13.08 12.67
N PRO A 124 5.35 -14.13 12.52
CA PRO A 124 6.09 -14.39 11.28
C PRO A 124 5.23 -14.63 10.03
N LYS A 125 3.94 -14.97 10.19
CA LYS A 125 3.01 -15.25 9.08
C LYS A 125 2.20 -14.03 8.64
N TRP A 126 2.56 -12.85 9.12
CA TRP A 126 1.79 -11.62 8.91
C TRP A 126 1.47 -11.30 7.44
N MET A 127 2.34 -11.67 6.50
CA MET A 127 2.09 -11.42 5.06
C MET A 127 0.88 -12.21 4.53
N ILE A 128 0.72 -13.46 4.99
CA ILE A 128 -0.41 -14.32 4.60
C ILE A 128 -1.71 -13.79 5.21
N GLU A 129 -1.69 -13.35 6.46
CA GLU A 129 -2.88 -12.80 7.11
C GLU A 129 -3.26 -11.42 6.54
N LEU A 130 -2.27 -10.60 6.17
CA LEU A 130 -2.52 -9.38 5.42
C LEU A 130 -3.16 -9.69 4.07
N ALA A 131 -2.61 -10.63 3.30
CA ALA A 131 -3.16 -11.05 2.01
C ALA A 131 -4.63 -11.52 2.15
N ARG A 132 -4.92 -12.33 3.17
CA ARG A 132 -6.28 -12.79 3.47
C ARG A 132 -7.23 -11.62 3.75
N ALA A 133 -6.82 -10.68 4.60
CA ALA A 133 -7.63 -9.51 4.95
C ALA A 133 -7.91 -8.63 3.73
N VAL A 134 -6.87 -8.33 2.94
CA VAL A 134 -6.97 -7.51 1.73
C VAL A 134 -7.89 -8.16 0.69
N LEU A 135 -7.72 -9.46 0.42
CA LEU A 135 -8.60 -10.17 -0.51
C LEU A 135 -10.06 -10.17 -0.04
N ALA A 136 -10.31 -10.38 1.25
CA ALA A 136 -11.66 -10.30 1.83
C ALA A 136 -12.26 -8.89 1.68
N ASN A 137 -11.45 -7.84 1.73
CA ASN A 137 -11.88 -6.46 1.53
C ASN A 137 -12.14 -6.12 0.06
N MET A 138 -11.39 -6.73 -0.86
CA MET A 138 -11.62 -6.61 -2.31
C MET A 138 -12.87 -7.35 -2.76
N ASN A 139 -13.16 -8.51 -2.18
CA ASN A 139 -14.37 -9.25 -2.50
C ASN A 139 -14.77 -10.20 -1.36
N SER A 140 -15.67 -9.74 -0.49
CA SER A 140 -16.17 -10.53 0.65
C SER A 140 -17.08 -11.69 0.25
N GLN A 141 -17.48 -11.79 -1.02
CA GLN A 141 -18.33 -12.86 -1.53
C GLN A 141 -17.53 -14.04 -2.11
N VAL A 142 -16.21 -13.90 -2.21
CA VAL A 142 -15.33 -14.96 -2.72
C VAL A 142 -14.63 -15.62 -1.54
N GLU A 143 -14.84 -16.92 -1.37
CA GLU A 143 -13.95 -17.73 -0.55
C GLU A 143 -12.67 -17.99 -1.34
N PHE A 144 -11.60 -17.29 -0.96
CA PHE A 144 -10.28 -17.51 -1.56
C PHE A 144 -9.70 -18.81 -1.02
N ASP A 145 -9.28 -19.69 -1.94
CA ASP A 145 -8.54 -20.88 -1.55
C ASP A 145 -7.16 -20.52 -0.98
N GLN A 146 -6.51 -21.48 -0.33
CA GLN A 146 -5.20 -21.24 0.27
C GLN A 146 -4.12 -20.88 -0.77
N MET A 147 -4.27 -21.34 -2.01
CA MET A 147 -3.29 -21.07 -3.06
C MET A 147 -3.38 -19.62 -3.53
N GLY A 148 -4.59 -19.09 -3.74
CA GLY A 148 -4.81 -17.68 -4.10
C GLY A 148 -4.32 -16.73 -3.02
N VAL A 149 -4.58 -17.05 -1.74
CA VAL A 149 -4.04 -16.27 -0.61
C VAL A 149 -2.50 -16.30 -0.61
N PHE A 150 -1.90 -17.47 -0.84
CA PHE A 150 -0.45 -17.60 -0.89
C PHE A 150 0.16 -16.80 -2.06
N MET A 151 -0.38 -16.96 -3.27
CA MET A 151 0.07 -16.22 -4.47
C MET A 151 0.00 -14.71 -4.25
N PHE A 152 -1.11 -14.22 -3.70
CA PHE A 152 -1.25 -12.80 -3.40
C PHE A 152 -0.29 -12.35 -2.30
N SER A 153 -0.03 -13.19 -1.29
CA SER A 153 0.96 -12.87 -0.25
C SER A 153 2.39 -12.76 -0.81
N GLU A 154 2.75 -13.55 -1.81
CA GLU A 154 4.05 -13.42 -2.50
C GLU A 154 4.14 -12.10 -3.28
N GLN A 155 3.04 -11.64 -3.88
CA GLN A 155 2.98 -10.31 -4.53
C GLN A 155 3.15 -9.17 -3.52
N LEU A 156 2.45 -9.24 -2.38
CA LEU A 156 2.62 -8.26 -1.30
C LEU A 156 4.06 -8.27 -0.75
N SER A 157 4.66 -9.46 -0.63
CA SER A 157 6.06 -9.62 -0.21
C SER A 157 7.02 -8.99 -1.20
N ALA A 158 6.83 -9.21 -2.51
CA ALA A 158 7.65 -8.60 -3.55
C ALA A 158 7.53 -7.07 -3.54
N HIS A 159 6.32 -6.53 -3.34
CA HIS A 159 6.13 -5.09 -3.18
C HIS A 159 6.90 -4.56 -1.95
N TYR A 160 6.72 -5.20 -0.80
CA TYR A 160 7.37 -4.83 0.46
C TYR A 160 8.90 -4.82 0.36
N GLN A 161 9.48 -5.85 -0.26
CA GLN A 161 10.92 -5.95 -0.51
C GLN A 161 11.41 -4.90 -1.52
N THR A 162 10.64 -4.64 -2.58
CA THR A 162 11.01 -3.60 -3.55
C THR A 162 11.05 -2.23 -2.91
N THR A 163 10.11 -1.91 -2.01
CA THR A 163 10.14 -0.66 -1.25
C THR A 163 11.42 -0.54 -0.43
N ALA A 164 11.86 -1.62 0.22
CA ALA A 164 13.11 -1.63 0.98
C ALA A 164 14.33 -1.27 0.11
N LEU A 165 14.50 -1.99 -1.00
CA LEU A 165 15.56 -1.74 -1.98
C LEU A 165 15.49 -0.34 -2.57
N PHE A 166 14.28 0.16 -2.76
CA PHE A 166 14.06 1.50 -3.28
C PHE A 166 14.51 2.56 -2.28
N LEU A 167 14.17 2.40 -0.99
CA LEU A 167 14.59 3.29 0.10
C LEU A 167 16.12 3.30 0.29
N ASP A 168 16.80 2.18 0.10
CA ASP A 168 18.26 2.08 0.25
C ASP A 168 19.05 3.02 -0.68
N ARG A 169 18.44 3.45 -1.80
CA ARG A 169 19.03 4.36 -2.78
C ARG A 169 19.04 5.82 -2.35
N TYR A 170 18.30 6.16 -1.30
CA TYR A 170 18.08 7.53 -0.87
C TYR A 170 18.57 7.76 0.56
N GLU A 171 18.90 9.00 0.83
CA GLU A 171 19.19 9.52 2.17
C GLU A 171 18.29 10.73 2.40
N ILE A 172 17.59 10.73 3.53
CA ILE A 172 16.64 11.78 3.93
C ILE A 172 17.26 12.57 5.09
#